data_AF-A0AB34H3B8-F1
#
_entry.id   AF-A0AB34H3B8-F1
#
_cell.length_a   1.000
_cell.length_b   1.000
_cell.length_c   1.000
_cell.angle_alpha   90.00
_cell.angle_beta   90.00
_cell.angle_gamma   90.00
#
_symmetry.space_group_name_H-M   'P 1'
#
loop_
_entity.id
_entity.type
_entity.pdbx_description
1 polymer ?
#
loop_
_entity_poly.entity_id
_entity_poly.type
_entity_poly.pdbx_seq_one_letter_code
_entity_poly.pdbx_strand_id
1 'polypeptide(L)'
;MLELCGRLVQKLGDVLPEEIQEPVLRDAQWTFESAVQENVSINGQTWQEASDNYFMDSDIKVLEDQFDEIIVDIATKCKQYPRKILEHVIKIIKAKQEILKQYHPVVHSLDLKYDLDPTKDCPQRIWYPLRPKRISLHI
;
A
#
# COMPACT_ATOMS: atom_id res chain seq x y z
N MET A 1 -13.29 11.58 -36.64
CA MET A 1 -13.34 10.82 -37.91
C MET A 1 -14.78 10.71 -38.41
N LEU A 2 -15.74 10.23 -37.60
CA LEU A 2 -17.18 10.27 -37.92
C LEU A 2 -17.67 11.67 -38.34
N GLU A 3 -17.31 12.72 -37.60
CA GLU A 3 -17.69 14.11 -37.92
C GLU A 3 -17.15 14.60 -39.27
N LEU A 4 -15.95 14.14 -39.67
CA LEU A 4 -15.36 14.48 -40.97
C LEU A 4 -16.09 13.77 -42.11
N CYS A 5 -16.47 12.50 -41.91
CA CYS A 5 -17.24 11.71 -42.87
C CYS A 5 -18.71 12.17 -42.97
N GLY A 6 -19.29 12.74 -41.91
CA GLY A 6 -20.63 13.32 -41.93
C GLY A 6 -20.80 14.41 -43.00
N ARG A 7 -19.74 15.15 -43.33
CA ARG A 7 -19.75 16.13 -44.43
C ARG A 7 -19.99 15.49 -45.81
N LEU A 8 -19.63 14.21 -45.99
CA LEU A 8 -19.91 13.48 -47.23
C LEU A 8 -21.38 13.11 -47.33
N VAL A 9 -22.00 12.73 -46.22
CA VAL A 9 -23.44 12.45 -46.15
C VAL A 9 -24.24 13.73 -46.39
N GLN A 10 -23.81 14.86 -45.83
CA GLN A 10 -24.41 16.17 -46.10
C GLN A 10 -24.39 16.54 -47.59
N LYS A 11 -23.30 16.26 -48.30
CA LYS A 11 -23.19 16.51 -49.76
C LYS A 11 -24.14 15.67 -50.61
N LEU A 12 -24.67 14.55 -50.10
CA LEU A 12 -25.71 13.78 -50.80
C LEU A 12 -27.02 14.58 -50.91
N GLY A 13 -27.20 15.56 -50.02
CA GLY A 13 -28.32 16.48 -50.02
C GLY A 13 -28.37 17.40 -51.23
N ASP A 14 -27.23 17.74 -51.84
CA ASP A 14 -27.15 18.72 -52.94
C ASP A 14 -27.94 18.29 -54.19
N VAL A 15 -28.30 17.01 -54.27
CA VAL A 15 -29.05 16.40 -55.39
C VAL A 15 -30.54 16.22 -55.07
N LEU A 16 -30.96 16.52 -53.83
CA LEU A 16 -32.34 16.35 -53.34
C LEU A 16 -33.14 17.66 -53.41
N PRO A 17 -34.46 17.60 -53.64
CA PRO A 17 -35.36 18.75 -53.51
C PRO A 17 -35.33 19.35 -52.10
N GLU A 18 -35.33 20.69 -51.99
CA GLU A 18 -35.20 21.42 -50.73
C GLU A 18 -36.27 21.03 -49.70
N GLU A 19 -37.48 20.67 -50.14
CA GLU A 19 -38.59 20.35 -49.24
C GLU A 19 -38.39 19.05 -48.46
N ILE A 20 -37.59 18.12 -48.98
CA ILE A 20 -37.33 16.81 -48.36
C ILE A 20 -35.88 16.63 -47.92
N GLN A 21 -35.00 17.56 -48.31
CA GLN A 21 -33.57 17.45 -48.11
C GLN A 21 -33.19 17.31 -46.62
N GLU A 22 -33.73 18.18 -45.77
CA GLU A 22 -33.40 18.20 -44.33
C GLU A 22 -33.78 16.91 -43.58
N PRO A 23 -35.03 16.41 -43.67
CA PRO A 23 -35.41 15.18 -42.97
C PRO A 23 -34.69 13.94 -43.53
N VAL A 24 -34.46 13.87 -44.84
CA VAL A 24 -33.74 12.75 -45.47
C VAL A 24 -32.26 12.76 -45.07
N LEU A 25 -31.63 13.93 -45.01
CA LEU A 25 -30.25 14.06 -44.56
C LEU A 25 -30.09 13.70 -43.09
N ARG A 26 -31.02 14.12 -42.23
CA ARG A 26 -31.03 13.75 -40.80
C ARG A 26 -31.11 12.24 -40.61
N ASP A 27 -32.00 11.58 -41.33
CA ASP A 27 -32.17 10.12 -41.28
C ASP A 27 -30.96 9.37 -41.84
N ALA A 28 -30.41 9.84 -42.97
CA ALA A 28 -29.21 9.28 -43.56
C ALA A 28 -27.97 9.45 -42.66
N GLN A 29 -27.84 10.61 -42.00
CA GLN A 29 -26.78 10.89 -41.05
C GLN A 29 -26.88 9.96 -39.83
N TRP A 30 -28.07 9.85 -39.22
CA TRP A 30 -28.32 8.95 -38.10
C TRP A 30 -28.01 7.49 -38.48
N THR A 31 -28.54 7.02 -39.61
CA THR A 31 -28.33 5.65 -40.10
C THR A 31 -26.85 5.35 -40.31
N PHE A 32 -26.11 6.29 -40.93
CA PHE A 32 -24.67 6.15 -41.12
C PHE A 32 -23.92 6.08 -39.78
N GLU A 33 -24.18 7.01 -38.87
CA GLU A 33 -23.51 7.06 -37.57
C GLU A 33 -23.81 5.82 -36.73
N SER A 34 -25.08 5.40 -36.66
CA SER A 34 -25.49 4.18 -35.96
C SER A 34 -24.85 2.93 -36.54
N ALA A 35 -24.83 2.78 -37.88
CA ALA A 35 -24.20 1.63 -38.51
C ALA A 35 -22.70 1.57 -38.22
N VAL A 36 -22.01 2.71 -38.20
CA VAL A 36 -20.59 2.75 -37.82
C VAL A 36 -20.42 2.35 -36.35
N GLN A 37 -21.23 2.90 -35.44
CA GLN A 37 -21.14 2.59 -34.01
C GLN A 37 -21.45 1.12 -33.68
N GLU A 38 -22.37 0.49 -34.42
CA GLU A 38 -22.72 -0.92 -34.23
C GLU A 38 -21.65 -1.89 -34.75
N ASN A 39 -20.85 -1.47 -35.74
CA ASN A 39 -19.88 -2.35 -36.41
C ASN A 39 -18.42 -2.12 -35.98
N VAL A 40 -18.15 -1.05 -35.24
CA VAL A 40 -16.81 -0.74 -34.74
C VAL A 40 -16.73 -1.01 -33.25
N SER A 41 -15.76 -1.82 -32.84
CA SER A 41 -15.41 -2.01 -31.44
C SER A 41 -14.18 -1.18 -31.05
N ILE A 42 -14.19 -0.65 -29.84
CA ILE A 42 -13.07 0.08 -29.24
C ILE A 42 -12.49 -0.82 -28.15
N ASN A 43 -11.25 -1.29 -28.32
CA ASN A 43 -10.61 -2.24 -27.41
C ASN A 43 -11.44 -3.51 -27.12
N GLY A 44 -12.21 -3.98 -28.11
CA GLY A 44 -13.09 -5.14 -27.97
C GLY A 44 -14.41 -4.87 -27.25
N GLN A 45 -14.67 -3.63 -26.83
CA GLN A 45 -15.94 -3.18 -26.27
C GLN A 45 -16.82 -2.53 -27.35
N THR A 46 -18.13 -2.55 -27.14
CA THR A 46 -19.08 -1.81 -27.97
C THR A 46 -18.84 -0.30 -27.83
N TRP A 47 -19.35 0.47 -28.79
CA TRP A 47 -19.19 1.93 -28.79
C TRP A 47 -19.80 2.58 -27.53
N GLN A 48 -20.92 2.06 -27.03
CA GLN A 48 -21.61 2.53 -25.83
C GLN A 48 -20.78 2.25 -24.57
N GLU A 49 -20.31 1.02 -24.41
CA GLU A 49 -19.49 0.62 -23.24
C GLU A 49 -18.17 1.40 -23.17
N ALA A 50 -17.57 1.70 -24.33
CA ALA A 50 -16.35 2.49 -24.40
C ALA A 50 -16.59 3.99 -24.12
N SER A 51 -17.79 4.50 -24.46
CA SER A 51 -18.21 5.89 -24.26
C SER A 51 -18.43 6.25 -22.80
N ASP A 52 -18.79 5.27 -21.95
CA ASP A 52 -19.05 5.49 -20.52
C ASP A 52 -17.78 5.83 -19.70
N ASN A 53 -16.59 5.88 -20.34
CA ASN A 53 -15.32 6.21 -19.69
C ASN A 53 -15.01 7.72 -19.59
N TYR A 54 -15.95 8.61 -19.94
CA TYR A 54 -15.75 10.04 -19.69
C TYR A 54 -16.00 10.35 -18.22
N PHE A 55 -14.92 10.47 -17.45
CA PHE A 55 -15.00 11.07 -16.11
C PHE A 55 -15.50 12.50 -16.23
N MET A 56 -16.58 12.83 -15.51
CA MET A 56 -17.03 14.21 -15.40
C MET A 56 -16.11 14.98 -14.44
N ASP A 57 -16.05 16.31 -14.58
CA ASP A 57 -15.31 17.17 -13.64
C ASP A 57 -15.74 16.93 -12.18
N SER A 58 -16.99 16.54 -11.94
CA SER A 58 -17.49 16.16 -10.62
C SER A 58 -16.84 14.89 -10.08
N ASP A 59 -16.60 13.90 -10.93
CA ASP A 59 -16.00 12.62 -10.52
C ASP A 59 -14.53 12.82 -10.19
N ILE A 60 -13.85 13.65 -10.99
CA ILE A 60 -12.46 14.07 -10.73
C ILE A 60 -12.38 14.81 -9.38
N LYS A 61 -13.31 15.75 -9.12
CA LYS A 61 -13.34 16.49 -7.85
C LYS A 61 -13.51 15.60 -6.64
N VAL A 62 -14.44 14.64 -6.69
CA VAL A 62 -14.65 13.67 -5.60
C VAL A 62 -13.39 12.84 -5.36
N LEU A 63 -12.68 12.46 -6.42
CA LEU A 63 -11.44 11.71 -6.31
C LEU A 63 -10.31 12.56 -5.71
N GLU A 64 -10.16 13.82 -6.14
CA GLU A 64 -9.19 14.77 -5.61
C GLU A 64 -9.39 14.99 -4.10
N ASP A 65 -10.63 15.20 -3.66
CA ASP A 65 -10.96 15.41 -2.25
C ASP A 65 -10.57 14.18 -1.39
N GLN A 66 -10.82 12.97 -1.90
CA GLN A 66 -10.41 11.73 -1.22
C GLN A 66 -8.89 11.58 -1.15
N PHE A 67 -8.17 11.95 -2.22
CA PHE A 67 -6.71 11.95 -2.21
C PHE A 67 -6.16 12.92 -1.17
N ASP A 68 -6.71 14.13 -1.08
CA ASP A 68 -6.28 15.13 -0.10
C ASP A 68 -6.51 14.65 1.33
N GLU A 69 -7.65 14.01 1.62
CA GLU A 69 -7.92 13.40 2.93
C GLU A 69 -6.86 12.34 3.30
N ILE A 70 -6.55 11.44 2.36
CA ILE A 70 -5.56 10.38 2.57
C ILE A 70 -4.15 10.97 2.77
N ILE A 71 -3.78 11.97 1.97
CA ILE A 71 -2.48 12.64 2.09
C ILE A 71 -2.34 13.28 3.47
N VAL A 72 -3.37 13.98 3.95
CA VAL A 72 -3.37 14.62 5.27
C VAL A 72 -3.30 13.58 6.39
N ASP A 73 -4.09 12.51 6.32
CA ASP A 73 -4.08 11.44 7.33
C ASP A 73 -2.71 10.75 7.40
N ILE A 74 -2.15 10.35 6.25
CA ILE A 74 -0.84 9.71 6.19
C ILE A 74 0.26 10.65 6.69
N ALA A 75 0.29 11.91 6.24
CA ALA A 75 1.26 12.89 6.71
C ALA A 75 1.18 13.10 8.23
N THR A 76 -0.05 13.13 8.77
CA THR A 76 -0.31 13.23 10.21
C THR A 76 0.20 12.00 10.96
N LYS A 77 -0.08 10.79 10.45
CA LYS A 77 0.40 9.53 11.02
C LYS A 77 1.93 9.47 11.02
N CYS A 78 2.57 9.75 9.89
CA CYS A 78 4.03 9.81 9.76
C CYS A 78 4.67 10.80 10.75
N LYS A 79 4.02 11.93 11.01
CA LYS A 79 4.52 12.93 11.97
C LYS A 79 4.32 12.52 13.44
N GLN A 80 3.16 11.96 13.78
CA GLN A 80 2.76 11.75 15.18
C GLN A 80 3.12 10.36 15.72
N TYR A 81 2.90 9.31 14.92
CA TYR A 81 3.00 7.94 15.41
C TYR A 81 4.41 7.54 15.83
N PRO A 82 5.49 7.92 15.12
CA PRO A 82 6.85 7.63 15.59
C PRO A 82 7.13 8.17 16.99
N ARG A 83 6.63 9.37 17.31
CA ARG A 83 6.77 9.98 18.64
C ARG A 83 5.98 9.25 19.71
N LYS A 84 4.72 8.90 19.41
CA LYS A 84 3.86 8.12 20.32
C LYS A 84 4.45 6.73 20.57
N ILE A 85 4.89 6.03 19.53
CA ILE A 85 5.51 4.70 19.64
C ILE A 85 6.79 4.81 20.49
N LEU A 86 7.64 5.79 20.20
CA LEU A 86 8.87 6.02 20.95
C LEU A 86 8.61 6.22 22.45
N GLU A 87 7.60 7.03 22.81
CA GLU A 87 7.21 7.25 24.20
C GLU A 87 6.85 5.94 24.91
N HIS A 88 6.02 5.09 24.27
CA HIS A 88 5.60 3.81 24.83
C HIS A 88 6.77 2.84 24.96
N VAL A 89 7.62 2.74 23.94
CA VAL A 89 8.80 1.88 23.94
C VAL A 89 9.77 2.30 25.06
N ILE A 90 10.02 3.60 25.25
CA ILE A 90 10.86 4.10 26.34
C ILE A 90 10.28 3.70 27.71
N LYS A 91 8.96 3.85 27.92
CA LYS A 91 8.30 3.44 29.17
C LYS A 91 8.49 1.94 29.43
N ILE A 92 8.30 1.10 28.41
CA ILE A 92 8.46 -0.36 28.53
C ILE A 92 9.92 -0.72 28.86
N ILE A 93 10.90 -0.11 28.19
CA ILE A 93 12.31 -0.38 28.43
C ILE A 93 12.69 0.00 29.87
N LYS A 94 12.28 1.19 30.33
CA LYS A 94 12.53 1.64 31.71
C LYS A 94 11.88 0.71 32.74
N ALA A 95 10.64 0.28 32.52
CA ALA A 95 9.95 -0.65 33.40
C ALA A 95 10.66 -2.02 33.47
N LYS A 96 11.06 -2.59 32.32
CA LYS A 96 11.84 -3.84 32.26
C LYS A 96 13.16 -3.71 33.00
N GLN A 97 13.85 -2.59 32.83
CA GLN A 97 15.10 -2.32 33.54
C GLN A 97 14.88 -2.25 35.07
N GLU A 98 13.79 -1.63 35.52
CA GLU A 98 13.47 -1.53 36.94
C GLU A 98 13.14 -2.90 37.56
N ILE A 99 12.35 -3.72 36.86
CA ILE A 99 12.07 -5.12 37.26
C ILE A 99 13.39 -5.91 37.37
N LEU A 100 14.30 -5.73 36.43
CA LEU A 100 15.60 -6.40 36.46
C LEU A 100 16.46 -5.98 37.65
N LYS A 101 16.41 -4.71 38.09
CA LYS A 101 17.14 -4.27 39.30
C LYS A 101 16.60 -4.93 40.57
N GLN A 102 15.29 -5.19 40.62
CA GLN A 102 14.64 -5.86 41.76
C GLN A 102 14.88 -7.38 41.76
N TYR A 103 15.43 -7.92 40.68
CA TYR A 103 15.74 -9.34 40.59
C TYR A 103 16.88 -9.72 41.54
N HIS A 104 16.55 -10.48 42.58
CA HIS A 104 17.53 -11.18 43.39
C HIS A 104 17.77 -12.57 42.81
N PRO A 105 19.00 -12.94 42.42
CA PRO A 105 19.30 -14.28 41.93
C PRO A 105 18.94 -15.29 43.02
N VAL A 106 17.98 -16.17 42.74
CA VAL A 106 17.73 -17.36 43.56
C VAL A 106 18.83 -18.37 43.24
N VAL A 107 20.05 -18.06 43.70
CA VAL A 107 21.11 -19.06 43.82
C VAL A 107 20.95 -19.64 45.21
N HIS A 108 20.22 -20.75 45.31
CA HIS A 108 20.31 -21.58 46.51
C HIS A 108 21.76 -22.06 46.61
N SER A 109 22.50 -21.64 47.65
CA SER A 109 23.75 -22.29 48.00
C SER A 109 23.40 -23.75 48.25
N LEU A 110 23.85 -24.63 47.37
CA LEU A 110 23.88 -26.04 47.70
C LEU A 110 24.92 -26.15 48.82
N ASP A 111 24.45 -26.12 50.07
CA ASP A 111 25.28 -26.41 51.24
C ASP A 111 25.69 -27.87 51.14
N LEU A 112 26.72 -28.14 50.32
CA LEU A 112 27.40 -29.41 50.29
C LEU A 112 28.18 -29.48 51.61
N LYS A 113 27.51 -29.99 52.64
CA LYS A 113 28.12 -30.32 53.93
C LYS A 113 29.21 -31.37 53.65
N TYR A 114 30.44 -30.91 53.51
CA TYR A 114 31.62 -31.75 53.43
C TYR A 114 31.86 -32.27 54.86
N ASP A 115 31.40 -33.48 55.17
CA ASP A 115 31.91 -34.19 56.35
C ASP A 115 33.37 -34.56 56.05
N LEU A 116 34.28 -33.65 56.43
CA LEU A 116 35.71 -33.90 56.45
C LEU A 116 36.01 -34.78 57.66
N ASP A 117 36.00 -36.10 57.47
CA ASP A 117 36.84 -36.98 58.29
C ASP A 117 38.29 -36.46 58.20
N PRO A 118 38.96 -36.11 59.32
CA PRO A 118 40.26 -35.44 59.32
C PRO A 118 41.42 -36.38 58.96
N THR A 119 41.17 -37.48 58.27
CA THR A 119 42.22 -38.34 57.76
C THR A 119 42.02 -38.59 56.27
N LYS A 120 42.88 -37.97 55.46
CA LYS A 120 43.62 -38.53 54.32
C LYS A 120 43.81 -37.49 53.21
N ASP A 121 45.08 -37.10 53.06
CA ASP A 121 45.76 -36.65 51.84
C ASP A 121 45.15 -35.50 51.03
N CYS A 122 45.74 -34.31 51.20
CA CYS A 122 45.73 -33.27 50.18
C CYS A 122 46.59 -33.70 48.97
N PRO A 123 46.05 -33.59 47.75
CA PRO A 123 46.84 -33.03 46.67
C PRO A 123 46.14 -31.82 46.06
N GLN A 124 46.86 -30.70 46.08
CA GLN A 124 46.57 -29.45 45.39
C GLN A 124 46.15 -29.71 43.92
N ARG A 125 45.15 -28.99 43.39
CA ARG A 125 45.14 -28.60 41.96
C ARG A 125 44.12 -27.52 41.53
N ILE A 126 44.67 -26.34 41.26
CA ILE A 126 44.54 -25.50 40.04
C ILE A 126 43.15 -24.92 39.69
N TRP A 127 43.05 -23.59 39.83
CA TRP A 127 42.06 -22.75 39.14
C TRP A 127 42.54 -22.46 37.71
N TYR A 128 41.72 -22.76 36.70
CA TYR A 128 41.94 -22.25 35.34
C TYR A 128 41.19 -20.91 35.19
N PRO A 129 41.83 -19.83 34.71
CA PRO A 129 41.11 -18.61 34.39
C PRO A 129 40.30 -18.82 33.11
N LEU A 130 38.98 -18.65 33.21
CA LEU A 130 38.08 -18.63 32.06
C LEU A 130 38.46 -17.46 31.15
N ARG A 131 39.00 -17.76 29.96
CA ARG A 131 39.24 -16.74 28.94
C ARG A 131 37.91 -16.26 28.35
N PRO A 132 37.69 -14.94 28.18
CA PRO A 132 36.53 -14.43 27.47
C PRO A 132 36.59 -14.85 25.99
N LYS A 133 35.55 -15.54 25.50
CA LYS A 133 35.39 -15.80 24.06
C LYS A 133 35.00 -14.49 23.36
N ARG A 134 35.88 -13.97 22.50
CA ARG A 134 35.54 -12.93 21.51
C ARG A 134 34.58 -13.54 20.48
N ILE A 135 33.39 -12.98 20.37
CA ILE A 135 32.45 -13.29 19.30
C ILE A 135 32.83 -12.36 18.13
N SER A 136 33.26 -12.92 17.00
CA SER A 136 33.43 -12.13 15.77
C SER A 136 32.10 -12.08 15.04
N LEU A 137 31.58 -10.87 14.84
CA LEU A 137 30.48 -10.62 13.92
C LEU A 137 31.10 -10.38 12.53
N HIS A 138 30.84 -11.29 11.59
CA HIS A 138 31.10 -11.02 10.18
C HIS A 138 29.93 -10.18 9.64
N ILE A 139 30.26 -9.00 9.12
CA ILE A 139 29.41 -8.22 8.21
C ILE A 139 29.57 -8.82 6.81
#